data_AF-A0A0F6HA86-F1
#
_entry.id   AF-A0A0F6HA86-F1
#
_cell.length_a   1.000
_cell.length_b   1.000
_cell.length_c   1.000
_cell.angle_alpha   90.00
_cell.angle_beta   90.00
_cell.angle_gamma   90.00
#
_symmetry.space_group_name_H-M   'P 1'
#
loop_
_entity.id
_entity.type
_entity.pdbx_description
1 polymer ?
#
loop_
_entity_poly.entity_id
_entity_poly.type
_entity_poly.pdbx_seq_one_letter_code
_entity_poly.pdbx_strand_id
1 'polypeptide(L)'
;MLEKRNRSILKVILIIFGFFFTISIQTQEPYVLDVPCREFGNYSNLEEIEKAKVKNDSTKILVKATNGSIRVPVSYVNDAGEIGDEKGFHIFMKAYEAICGKGSKPLIYNSIRFVANGVLKNCIKKFEKTFQTIQARSHAVSICHDTLNATMNNPMPLKPLDPRCPSFGTLSIKEKELDSVRLNEPFPVPRLWVRAYNGENIAIQENLVTNALEVSNDEELLFFLVNYSMACGRKVPPFFESIPYVESQAFRFCVWKLKTMNDSQAESKCYEKHKTKK
;
A
#
# COMPACT_ATOMS: atom_id res chain seq x y z
N MET A 1 25.18 89.46 -8.14
CA MET A 1 24.15 88.70 -7.40
C MET A 1 23.83 87.41 -8.14
N LEU A 2 24.62 86.36 -7.97
CA LEU A 2 24.40 85.10 -8.70
C LEU A 2 25.00 83.90 -7.94
N GLU A 3 24.71 83.81 -6.64
CA GLU A 3 25.32 82.75 -5.82
C GLU A 3 24.34 82.03 -4.87
N LYS A 4 23.05 82.38 -4.91
CA LYS A 4 22.05 81.81 -3.98
C LYS A 4 21.03 80.85 -4.61
N ARG A 5 21.01 80.68 -5.93
CA ARG A 5 19.92 79.95 -6.62
C ARG A 5 20.21 78.46 -6.92
N ASN A 6 21.48 78.04 -6.95
CA ASN A 6 21.85 76.66 -7.31
C ASN A 6 21.93 75.68 -6.12
N ARG A 7 21.97 76.16 -4.87
CA ARG A 7 22.06 75.28 -3.69
C ARG A 7 20.74 74.59 -3.33
N SER A 8 19.60 75.20 -3.65
CA SER A 8 18.28 74.57 -3.42
C SER A 8 17.94 73.50 -4.44
N ILE A 9 18.32 73.68 -5.71
CA ILE A 9 18.03 72.71 -6.77
C ILE A 9 18.82 71.41 -6.53
N LEU A 10 20.09 71.53 -6.11
CA LEU A 10 20.92 70.36 -5.76
C LEU A 10 20.36 69.61 -4.54
N LYS A 11 19.81 70.33 -3.54
CA LYS A 11 19.15 69.71 -2.38
C LYS A 11 17.85 68.99 -2.75
N VAL A 12 17.06 69.54 -3.68
CA VAL A 12 15.82 68.90 -4.14
C VAL A 12 16.13 67.63 -4.96
N ILE A 13 17.16 67.65 -5.81
CA ILE A 13 17.59 66.46 -6.56
C ILE A 13 18.11 65.37 -5.62
N LEU A 14 18.86 65.72 -4.57
CA LEU A 14 19.35 64.76 -3.56
C LEU A 14 18.22 64.16 -2.71
N ILE A 15 17.16 64.92 -2.41
CA ILE A 15 15.99 64.40 -1.69
C ILE A 15 15.18 63.44 -2.59
N ILE A 16 15.06 63.74 -3.88
CA ILE A 16 14.38 62.86 -4.83
C ILE A 16 15.19 61.56 -5.06
N PHE A 17 16.52 61.64 -5.23
CA PHE A 17 17.37 60.44 -5.33
C PHE A 17 17.43 59.64 -4.03
N GLY A 18 17.36 60.29 -2.86
CA GLY A 18 17.26 59.61 -1.56
C GLY A 18 15.93 58.85 -1.39
N PHE A 19 14.84 59.37 -1.94
CA PHE A 19 13.52 58.71 -1.90
C PHE A 19 13.40 57.53 -2.88
N PHE A 20 14.12 57.54 -4.01
CA PHE A 20 14.14 56.41 -4.94
C PHE A 20 15.01 55.23 -4.46
N PHE A 21 15.96 55.46 -3.55
CA PHE A 21 16.76 54.38 -2.94
C PHE A 21 16.12 53.70 -1.73
N THR A 22 15.01 54.23 -1.21
CA THR A 22 14.24 53.64 -0.11
C THR A 22 12.95 52.97 -0.57
N ILE A 23 12.82 52.63 -1.85
CA ILE A 23 11.96 51.51 -2.22
C ILE A 23 12.71 50.27 -1.74
N SER A 24 12.57 49.99 -0.45
CA SER A 24 12.86 48.66 0.09
C SER A 24 12.09 47.70 -0.79
N ILE A 25 12.80 47.08 -1.74
CA ILE A 25 12.37 45.82 -2.31
C ILE A 25 12.29 44.92 -1.08
N GLN A 26 11.11 44.83 -0.47
CA GLN A 26 10.78 43.74 0.42
C GLN A 26 10.85 42.51 -0.47
N THR A 27 12.04 41.95 -0.61
CA THR A 27 12.23 40.57 -1.02
C THR A 27 11.52 39.76 0.05
N GLN A 28 10.22 39.57 -0.14
CA GLN A 28 9.41 38.69 0.67
C GLN A 28 10.13 37.35 0.68
N GLU A 29 10.58 36.94 1.88
CA GLU A 29 11.29 35.68 2.04
C GLU A 29 10.43 34.57 1.43
N PRO A 30 11.06 33.63 0.70
CA PRO A 30 10.31 32.55 0.08
C PRO A 30 9.59 31.76 1.18
N TYR A 31 8.27 31.60 1.05
CA TYR A 31 7.48 30.83 2.00
C TYR A 31 7.97 29.37 1.98
N VAL A 32 8.32 28.86 3.16
CA VAL A 32 8.77 27.48 3.37
C VAL A 32 7.63 26.72 4.01
N LEU A 33 7.16 25.68 3.35
CA LEU A 33 6.11 24.82 3.87
C LEU A 33 6.63 23.96 5.03
N ASP A 34 5.96 23.99 6.17
CA ASP A 34 6.25 23.15 7.34
C ASP A 34 5.24 22.00 7.43
N VAL A 35 5.51 20.92 6.67
CA VAL A 35 4.62 19.75 6.63
C VAL A 35 4.95 18.81 7.79
N PRO A 36 3.95 18.39 8.60
CA PRO A 36 4.15 17.32 9.56
C PRO A 36 4.66 16.05 8.87
N CYS A 37 5.72 15.45 9.40
CA CYS A 37 6.35 14.25 8.82
C CYS A 37 5.35 13.10 8.51
N ARG A 38 4.28 12.96 9.30
CA ARG A 38 3.26 11.93 9.11
C ARG A 38 2.35 12.18 7.91
N GLU A 39 2.27 13.43 7.45
CA GLU A 39 1.38 13.88 6.38
C GLU A 39 2.14 14.10 5.07
N PHE A 40 3.48 14.17 5.11
CA PHE A 40 4.28 14.31 3.90
C PHE A 40 4.09 13.12 2.95
N GLY A 41 3.71 13.42 1.71
CA GLY A 41 3.33 12.46 0.68
C GLY A 41 1.83 12.31 0.49
N ASN A 42 1.01 12.82 1.43
CA ASN A 42 -0.44 12.88 1.35
C ASN A 42 -0.99 14.17 2.01
N TYR A 43 -0.24 15.26 1.91
CA TYR A 43 -0.57 16.52 2.56
C TYR A 43 -1.69 17.22 1.79
N SER A 44 -2.82 17.49 2.45
CA SER A 44 -4.07 17.88 1.80
C SER A 44 -4.31 19.40 1.73
N ASN A 45 -3.51 20.22 2.41
CA ASN A 45 -3.68 21.67 2.42
C ASN A 45 -3.10 22.31 1.15
N LEU A 46 -3.90 22.38 0.09
CA LEU A 46 -3.54 22.94 -1.21
C LEU A 46 -3.19 24.43 -1.14
N GLU A 47 -3.79 25.20 -0.22
CA GLU A 47 -3.51 26.63 -0.09
C GLU A 47 -2.08 26.88 0.38
N GLU A 48 -1.61 26.10 1.36
CA GLU A 48 -0.22 26.20 1.83
C GLU A 48 0.77 25.68 0.79
N ILE A 49 0.43 24.63 0.05
CA ILE A 49 1.24 24.13 -1.07
C ILE A 49 1.41 25.23 -2.14
N GLU A 50 0.32 25.95 -2.47
CA GLU A 50 0.35 27.03 -3.47
C GLU A 50 1.30 28.15 -3.03
N LYS A 51 1.24 28.56 -1.76
CA LYS A 51 2.13 29.57 -1.18
C LYS A 51 3.60 29.16 -1.24
N ALA A 52 3.88 27.87 -1.15
CA ALA A 52 5.24 27.32 -1.12
C ALA A 52 5.88 27.10 -2.48
N LYS A 53 5.16 27.33 -3.58
CA LYS A 53 5.70 27.15 -4.94
C LYS A 53 6.90 28.05 -5.19
N VAL A 54 7.93 27.48 -5.81
CA VAL A 54 9.12 28.22 -6.18
C VAL A 54 8.78 29.17 -7.33
N LYS A 55 9.09 30.46 -7.19
CA LYS A 55 8.73 31.53 -8.17
C LYS A 55 9.08 31.23 -9.63
N ASN A 56 10.17 30.49 -9.86
CA ASN A 56 10.67 30.18 -11.21
C ASN A 56 10.47 28.70 -11.61
N ASP A 57 9.81 27.89 -10.76
CA ASP A 57 9.56 26.46 -11.01
C ASP A 57 8.30 26.03 -10.24
N SER A 58 7.13 26.19 -10.87
CA SER A 58 5.83 25.87 -10.27
C SER A 58 5.63 24.37 -10.02
N THR A 59 6.51 23.52 -10.55
CA THR A 59 6.50 22.07 -10.29
C THR A 59 7.15 21.72 -8.96
N LYS A 60 7.86 22.67 -8.33
CA LYS A 60 8.55 22.48 -7.06
C LYS A 60 8.07 23.44 -5.99
N ILE A 61 8.14 22.97 -4.75
CA ILE A 61 7.87 23.76 -3.56
C ILE A 61 9.08 23.73 -2.62
N LEU A 62 9.17 24.74 -1.76
CA LEU A 62 10.17 24.82 -0.71
C LEU A 62 9.60 24.23 0.58
N VAL A 63 10.20 23.16 1.09
CA VAL A 63 9.75 22.45 2.30
C VAL A 63 10.81 22.51 3.37
N LYS A 64 10.39 22.66 4.62
CA LYS A 64 11.25 22.66 5.79
C LYS A 64 11.81 21.26 6.02
N ALA A 65 13.11 21.17 6.17
CA ALA A 65 13.84 19.95 6.50
C ALA A 65 14.59 20.12 7.84
N THR A 66 15.12 19.03 8.36
CA THR A 66 15.95 19.05 9.58
C THR A 66 17.16 19.98 9.44
N ASN A 67 17.72 20.10 8.23
CA ASN A 67 18.88 20.95 7.91
C ASN A 67 18.52 22.04 6.89
N GLY A 68 17.62 22.95 7.25
CA GLY A 68 17.23 24.10 6.41
C GLY A 68 16.00 23.82 5.57
N SER A 69 16.01 24.22 4.30
CA SER A 69 14.90 24.00 3.38
C SER A 69 15.35 23.30 2.11
N ILE A 70 14.47 22.44 1.58
CA ILE A 70 14.73 21.65 0.38
C ILE A 70 13.66 21.95 -0.68
N ARG A 71 14.05 21.82 -1.94
CA ARG A 71 13.11 21.91 -3.07
C ARG A 71 12.65 20.51 -3.45
N VAL A 72 11.34 20.29 -3.42
CA VAL A 72 10.74 19.00 -3.77
C VAL A 72 9.64 19.20 -4.80
N PRO A 73 9.40 18.22 -5.70
CA PRO A 73 8.22 18.24 -6.55
C PRO A 73 6.93 18.37 -5.74
N VAL A 74 5.96 19.13 -6.23
CA VAL A 74 4.64 19.28 -5.60
C VAL A 74 4.00 17.91 -5.36
N SER A 75 4.02 17.04 -6.38
CA SER A 75 3.44 15.70 -6.31
C SER A 75 4.05 14.83 -5.22
N TYR A 76 5.27 15.10 -4.77
CA TYR A 76 5.90 14.32 -3.70
C TYR A 76 5.37 14.70 -2.31
N VAL A 77 4.64 15.80 -2.21
CA VAL A 77 4.08 16.32 -0.95
C VAL A 77 2.64 15.90 -0.78
N ASN A 78 1.83 15.92 -1.84
CA ASN A 78 0.40 15.64 -1.79
C ASN A 78 -0.06 14.38 -2.54
N ASP A 79 0.80 13.78 -3.37
CA ASP A 79 0.41 12.67 -4.24
C ASP A 79 1.56 11.67 -4.45
N ALA A 80 2.30 11.35 -3.38
CA ALA A 80 3.44 10.45 -3.48
C ALA A 80 3.02 8.99 -3.74
N GLY A 81 1.73 8.67 -3.61
CA GLY A 81 1.16 7.37 -3.99
C GLY A 81 1.38 7.02 -5.46
N GLU A 82 1.37 8.01 -6.35
CA GLU A 82 1.48 7.81 -7.80
C GLU A 82 2.90 7.58 -8.32
N ILE A 83 3.92 7.64 -7.45
CA ILE A 83 5.31 7.43 -7.83
C ILE A 83 5.51 6.00 -8.34
N GLY A 84 5.66 5.84 -9.66
CA GLY A 84 5.70 4.54 -10.33
C GLY A 84 7.09 4.00 -10.67
N ASP A 85 8.13 4.84 -10.63
CA ASP A 85 9.49 4.48 -11.04
C ASP A 85 10.53 4.58 -9.90
N GLU A 86 11.62 3.83 -10.04
CA GLU A 86 12.68 3.71 -9.03
C GLU A 86 13.38 5.04 -8.74
N LYS A 87 13.62 5.84 -9.78
CA LYS A 87 14.29 7.13 -9.64
C LYS A 87 13.42 8.09 -8.84
N GLY A 88 12.13 8.19 -9.16
CA GLY A 88 11.17 8.99 -8.42
C GLY A 88 11.06 8.55 -6.96
N PHE A 89 10.97 7.25 -6.73
CA PHE A 89 10.90 6.69 -5.37
C PHE A 89 12.14 7.04 -4.54
N HIS A 90 13.34 6.91 -5.11
CA HIS A 90 14.58 7.26 -4.41
C HIS A 90 14.68 8.75 -4.07
N ILE A 91 14.25 9.63 -4.98
CA ILE A 91 14.23 11.08 -4.73
C ILE A 91 13.24 11.41 -3.62
N PHE A 92 12.04 10.85 -3.68
CA PHE A 92 11.03 11.03 -2.65
C PHE A 92 11.52 10.54 -1.28
N MET A 93 12.09 9.33 -1.20
CA MET A 93 12.60 8.80 0.07
C MET A 93 13.72 9.66 0.64
N LYS A 94 14.63 10.19 -0.19
CA LYS A 94 15.66 11.14 0.26
C LYS A 94 15.05 12.43 0.82
N ALA A 95 14.02 12.96 0.17
CA ALA A 95 13.31 14.14 0.67
C ALA A 95 12.62 13.83 2.00
N TYR A 96 11.93 12.70 2.09
CA TYR A 96 11.29 12.23 3.30
C TYR A 96 12.30 12.10 4.45
N GLU A 97 13.43 11.43 4.24
CA GLU A 97 14.49 11.29 5.25
C GLU A 97 15.11 12.63 5.67
N ALA A 98 15.21 13.61 4.76
CA ALA A 98 15.68 14.94 5.11
C ALA A 98 14.70 15.69 6.05
N ILE A 99 13.40 15.41 5.93
CA ILE A 99 12.34 16.02 6.75
C ILE A 99 12.16 15.24 8.08
N CYS A 100 12.19 13.91 8.00
CA CYS A 100 11.76 13.00 9.04
C CYS A 100 12.90 12.25 9.75
N GLY A 101 14.14 12.43 9.33
CA GLY A 101 15.30 11.67 9.81
C GLY A 101 15.61 10.43 8.97
N LYS A 102 16.88 10.02 9.01
CA LYS A 102 17.42 8.90 8.22
C LYS A 102 16.77 7.57 8.61
N GLY A 103 16.39 6.76 7.62
CA GLY A 103 15.74 5.46 7.81
C GLY A 103 14.24 5.53 8.09
N SER A 104 13.66 6.72 8.21
CA SER A 104 12.23 6.91 8.40
C SER A 104 11.45 6.51 7.13
N LYS A 105 10.26 5.93 7.31
CA LYS A 105 9.35 5.56 6.22
C LYS A 105 8.00 6.27 6.39
N PRO A 106 7.42 6.82 5.31
CA PRO A 106 6.07 7.38 5.35
C PRO A 106 5.03 6.32 5.65
N LEU A 107 3.90 6.73 6.22
CA LEU A 107 2.76 5.84 6.47
C LEU A 107 2.24 5.21 5.18
N ILE A 108 2.28 5.96 4.07
CA ILE A 108 1.86 5.50 2.74
C ILE A 108 2.92 4.64 2.02
N TYR A 109 4.07 4.33 2.63
CA TYR A 109 5.22 3.68 1.94
C TYR A 109 4.82 2.45 1.11
N ASN A 110 3.98 1.58 1.66
CA ASN A 110 3.54 0.36 0.96
C ASN A 110 2.53 0.62 -0.15
N SER A 111 1.81 1.75 -0.08
CA SER A 111 0.81 2.18 -1.06
C SER A 111 1.44 2.96 -2.23
N ILE A 112 2.70 3.37 -2.12
CA ILE A 112 3.44 3.98 -3.23
C ILE A 112 3.52 2.96 -4.38
N ARG A 113 3.05 3.35 -5.56
CA ARG A 113 2.92 2.50 -6.75
C ARG A 113 4.18 1.72 -7.09
N PHE A 114 5.37 2.34 -7.00
CA PHE A 114 6.64 1.65 -7.25
C PHE A 114 6.89 0.49 -6.27
N VAL A 115 6.71 0.75 -4.97
CA VAL A 115 6.89 -0.26 -3.90
C VAL A 115 5.88 -1.37 -4.09
N ALA A 116 4.61 -0.99 -4.26
CA ALA A 116 3.52 -1.90 -4.52
C ALA A 116 3.83 -2.82 -5.72
N ASN A 117 4.22 -2.26 -6.87
CA ASN A 117 4.56 -3.04 -8.06
C ASN A 117 5.74 -4.00 -7.82
N GLY A 118 6.73 -3.59 -7.03
CA GLY A 118 7.83 -4.46 -6.62
C GLY A 118 7.36 -5.66 -5.79
N VAL A 119 6.46 -5.42 -4.82
CA VAL A 119 5.82 -6.48 -4.02
C VAL A 119 5.01 -7.42 -4.89
N LEU A 120 4.21 -6.89 -5.84
CA LEU A 120 3.47 -7.70 -6.81
C LEU A 120 4.38 -8.59 -7.65
N LYS A 121 5.46 -8.04 -8.20
CA LYS A 121 6.43 -8.81 -8.99
C LYS A 121 7.05 -9.94 -8.18
N ASN A 122 7.35 -9.69 -6.90
CA ASN A 122 7.88 -10.70 -5.99
C ASN A 122 6.82 -11.75 -5.61
N CYS A 123 5.57 -11.33 -5.41
CA CYS A 123 4.41 -12.19 -5.17
C CYS A 123 4.26 -13.20 -6.31
N ILE A 124 4.18 -12.71 -7.55
CA ILE A 124 4.08 -13.53 -8.77
C ILE A 124 5.25 -14.52 -8.85
N LYS A 125 6.49 -14.05 -8.70
CA LYS A 125 7.70 -14.90 -8.77
C LYS A 125 7.72 -16.00 -7.71
N LYS A 126 7.18 -15.76 -6.51
CA LYS A 126 7.09 -16.76 -5.44
C LYS A 126 6.06 -17.85 -5.79
N PHE A 127 4.98 -17.50 -6.49
CA PHE A 127 3.93 -18.42 -6.90
C PHE A 127 4.27 -19.25 -8.14
N GLU A 128 4.98 -18.68 -9.11
CA GLU A 128 5.49 -19.42 -10.27
C GLU A 128 6.31 -20.66 -9.87
N LYS A 129 7.05 -20.58 -8.76
CA LYS A 129 7.83 -21.70 -8.21
C LYS A 129 6.99 -22.76 -7.47
N THR A 130 5.75 -22.44 -7.10
CA THR A 130 4.95 -23.26 -6.17
C THR A 130 3.85 -24.05 -6.86
N PHE A 131 3.24 -23.52 -7.93
CA PHE A 131 2.10 -24.15 -8.61
C PHE A 131 2.42 -24.52 -10.06
N GLN A 132 2.07 -25.75 -10.44
CA GLN A 132 2.44 -26.34 -11.73
C GLN A 132 1.40 -26.13 -12.84
N THR A 133 0.15 -25.78 -12.52
CA THR A 133 -0.91 -25.63 -13.53
C THR A 133 -1.11 -24.16 -13.97
N ILE A 134 -1.41 -23.95 -15.25
CA ILE A 134 -1.63 -22.61 -15.85
C ILE A 134 -2.82 -21.90 -15.20
N GLN A 135 -3.91 -22.63 -14.91
CA GLN A 135 -5.10 -22.08 -14.24
C GLN A 135 -4.75 -21.59 -12.82
N ALA A 136 -4.02 -22.38 -12.03
CA ALA A 136 -3.62 -21.97 -10.69
C ALA A 136 -2.71 -20.73 -10.71
N ARG A 137 -1.84 -20.62 -11.73
CA ARG A 137 -1.00 -19.43 -11.94
C ARG A 137 -1.83 -18.19 -12.29
N SER A 138 -2.78 -18.32 -13.21
CA SER A 138 -3.65 -17.20 -13.63
C SER A 138 -4.43 -16.61 -12.46
N HIS A 139 -5.05 -17.46 -11.64
CA HIS A 139 -5.76 -17.02 -10.44
C HIS A 139 -4.79 -16.45 -9.39
N ALA A 140 -3.63 -17.06 -9.15
CA ALA A 140 -2.64 -16.50 -8.22
C ALA A 140 -2.15 -15.10 -8.63
N VAL A 141 -1.98 -14.85 -9.93
CA VAL A 141 -1.65 -13.52 -10.46
C VAL A 141 -2.80 -12.54 -10.20
N SER A 142 -4.05 -12.96 -10.43
CA SER A 142 -5.24 -12.16 -10.11
C SER A 142 -5.27 -11.77 -8.63
N ILE A 143 -4.92 -12.69 -7.74
CA ILE A 143 -4.88 -12.44 -6.28
C ILE A 143 -3.85 -11.39 -5.94
N CYS A 144 -2.61 -11.57 -6.39
CA CYS A 144 -1.56 -10.61 -6.10
C CYS A 144 -1.96 -9.22 -6.63
N HIS A 145 -2.57 -9.15 -7.82
CA HIS A 145 -3.05 -7.91 -8.41
C HIS A 145 -4.17 -7.26 -7.60
N ASP A 146 -5.17 -8.03 -7.18
CA ASP A 146 -6.30 -7.53 -6.40
C ASP A 146 -5.88 -7.08 -5.00
N THR A 147 -5.01 -7.84 -4.33
CA THR A 147 -4.38 -7.48 -3.07
C THR A 147 -3.57 -6.19 -3.22
N LEU A 148 -2.83 -6.04 -4.33
CA LEU A 148 -2.03 -4.84 -4.57
C LEU A 148 -2.87 -3.60 -4.81
N ASN A 149 -3.87 -3.68 -5.69
CA ASN A 149 -4.75 -2.54 -5.96
C ASN A 149 -5.45 -2.08 -4.68
N ALA A 150 -5.88 -3.02 -3.84
CA ALA A 150 -6.42 -2.67 -2.52
C ALA A 150 -5.38 -2.00 -1.61
N THR A 151 -4.12 -2.42 -1.68
CA THR A 151 -3.02 -1.82 -0.90
C THR A 151 -2.70 -0.40 -1.36
N MET A 152 -2.75 -0.13 -2.67
CA MET A 152 -2.49 1.19 -3.25
C MET A 152 -3.58 2.21 -2.92
N ASN A 153 -4.84 1.78 -2.91
CA ASN A 153 -5.99 2.70 -2.83
C ASN A 153 -6.49 2.93 -1.39
N ASN A 154 -5.97 2.22 -0.39
CA ASN A 154 -6.48 2.32 0.99
C ASN A 154 -5.41 2.76 1.98
N PRO A 155 -5.74 3.65 2.94
CA PRO A 155 -4.84 3.97 4.03
C PRO A 155 -4.59 2.73 4.89
N MET A 156 -3.33 2.50 5.23
CA MET A 156 -2.91 1.37 6.05
C MET A 156 -3.18 1.65 7.55
N PRO A 157 -3.87 0.76 8.28
CA PRO A 157 -4.14 0.96 9.70
C PRO A 157 -2.86 0.89 10.52
N LEU A 158 -2.84 1.56 11.67
CA LEU A 158 -1.71 1.55 12.61
C LEU A 158 -1.39 0.13 13.13
N LYS A 159 -2.39 -0.74 13.17
CA LYS A 159 -2.28 -2.13 13.64
C LYS A 159 -3.03 -3.06 12.66
N PRO A 160 -2.36 -3.60 11.64
CA PRO A 160 -2.95 -4.66 10.80
C PRO A 160 -3.19 -5.93 11.63
N LEU A 161 -4.07 -6.81 11.16
CA LEU A 161 -4.31 -8.10 11.78
C LEU A 161 -3.06 -8.96 11.66
N ASP A 162 -2.54 -9.42 12.78
CA ASP A 162 -1.45 -10.40 12.81
C ASP A 162 -2.03 -11.82 12.90
N PRO A 163 -2.01 -12.60 11.81
CA PRO A 163 -2.72 -13.86 11.76
C PRO A 163 -2.07 -14.89 12.69
N ARG A 164 -2.88 -15.52 13.54
CA ARG A 164 -2.44 -16.62 14.42
C ARG A 164 -2.24 -17.90 13.60
N CYS A 165 -1.16 -17.98 12.84
CA CYS A 165 -0.79 -19.18 12.12
C CYS A 165 -0.47 -20.31 13.13
N PRO A 166 -1.04 -21.52 12.97
CA PRO A 166 -1.62 -22.06 11.74
C PRO A 166 -3.15 -21.90 11.58
N SER A 167 -3.84 -21.26 12.53
CA SER A 167 -5.31 -21.11 12.57
C SER A 167 -5.87 -20.07 11.60
N PHE A 168 -5.05 -19.51 10.70
CA PHE A 168 -5.52 -18.62 9.66
C PHE A 168 -6.54 -19.32 8.76
N GLY A 169 -7.72 -18.73 8.58
CA GLY A 169 -8.87 -19.36 7.93
C GLY A 169 -9.88 -19.94 8.92
N THR A 170 -9.59 -20.00 10.21
CA THR A 170 -10.55 -20.42 11.26
C THR A 170 -10.53 -19.47 12.45
N LEU A 171 -10.07 -18.23 12.22
CA LEU A 171 -9.92 -17.24 13.27
C LEU A 171 -11.30 -16.70 13.68
N SER A 172 -11.63 -16.90 14.95
CA SER A 172 -12.71 -16.15 15.59
C SER A 172 -12.18 -14.76 15.97
N ILE A 173 -12.59 -13.74 15.23
CA ILE A 173 -12.19 -12.34 15.41
C ILE A 173 -13.39 -11.54 15.93
N LYS A 174 -13.17 -10.69 16.93
CA LYS A 174 -14.23 -9.82 17.47
C LYS A 174 -14.54 -8.72 16.45
N GLU A 175 -15.81 -8.31 16.36
CA GLU A 175 -16.26 -7.26 15.44
C GLU A 175 -15.45 -5.95 15.56
N LYS A 176 -15.18 -5.49 16.78
CA LYS A 176 -14.32 -4.31 17.02
C LYS A 176 -12.90 -4.44 16.46
N GLU A 177 -12.35 -5.65 16.44
CA GLU A 177 -11.02 -5.92 15.89
C GLU A 177 -11.09 -5.98 14.36
N LEU A 178 -12.13 -6.59 13.80
CA LEU A 178 -12.43 -6.59 12.36
C LEU A 178 -12.56 -5.16 11.82
N ASP A 179 -13.37 -4.31 12.44
CA ASP A 179 -13.60 -2.93 11.98
C ASP A 179 -12.32 -2.10 11.97
N SER A 180 -11.38 -2.38 12.87
CA SER A 180 -10.10 -1.65 12.95
C SER A 180 -9.11 -1.99 11.83
N VAL A 181 -9.33 -3.11 11.13
CA VAL A 181 -8.45 -3.61 10.06
C VAL A 181 -9.15 -3.74 8.72
N ARG A 182 -10.47 -3.55 8.67
CA ARG A 182 -11.28 -3.64 7.45
C ARG A 182 -10.97 -2.45 6.53
N LEU A 183 -10.97 -2.70 5.23
CA LEU A 183 -10.79 -1.66 4.21
C LEU A 183 -12.09 -0.85 4.07
N ASN A 184 -11.96 0.45 3.80
CA ASN A 184 -13.10 1.38 3.70
C ASN A 184 -13.94 1.13 2.44
N GLU A 185 -13.33 0.63 1.35
CA GLU A 185 -14.02 0.31 0.11
C GLU A 185 -14.34 -1.19 0.01
N PRO A 186 -15.62 -1.59 0.02
CA PRO A 186 -15.99 -2.97 -0.22
C PRO A 186 -15.82 -3.30 -1.71
N PHE A 187 -14.91 -4.22 -2.04
CA PHE A 187 -14.74 -4.73 -3.40
C PHE A 187 -15.08 -6.21 -3.42
N PRO A 188 -16.06 -6.65 -4.22
CA PRO A 188 -17.42 -7.07 -3.81
C PRO A 188 -17.55 -7.92 -2.51
N VAL A 189 -16.44 -8.39 -1.93
CA VAL A 189 -16.34 -9.05 -0.63
C VAL A 189 -15.50 -8.17 0.32
N PRO A 190 -15.89 -7.97 1.59
CA PRO A 190 -15.10 -7.22 2.56
C PRO A 190 -13.65 -7.72 2.66
N ARG A 191 -12.70 -6.80 2.84
CA ARG A 191 -11.26 -7.12 2.92
C ARG A 191 -10.67 -6.59 4.22
N LEU A 192 -9.66 -7.29 4.72
CA LEU A 192 -8.91 -6.96 5.93
C LEU A 192 -7.43 -6.74 5.61
N TRP A 193 -6.81 -5.80 6.32
CA TRP A 193 -5.36 -5.66 6.39
C TRP A 193 -4.77 -6.75 7.28
N VAL A 194 -3.92 -7.58 6.70
CA VAL A 194 -3.24 -8.70 7.35
C VAL A 194 -1.73 -8.52 7.23
N ARG A 195 -0.99 -8.83 8.29
CA ARG A 195 0.47 -8.92 8.24
C ARG A 195 0.92 -10.25 7.65
N ALA A 196 1.68 -10.17 6.57
CA ALA A 196 2.29 -11.31 5.90
C ALA A 196 3.50 -11.85 6.69
N TYR A 197 3.89 -13.10 6.40
CA TYR A 197 5.00 -13.80 7.08
C TYR A 197 6.35 -13.08 6.96
N ASN A 198 6.53 -12.29 5.90
CA ASN A 198 7.73 -11.49 5.63
C ASN A 198 7.68 -10.09 6.29
N GLY A 199 6.63 -9.80 7.06
CA GLY A 199 6.43 -8.54 7.77
C GLY A 199 5.74 -7.44 6.95
N GLU A 200 5.42 -7.69 5.68
CA GLU A 200 4.65 -6.78 4.82
C GLU A 200 3.16 -6.80 5.19
N ASN A 201 2.41 -5.74 4.86
CA ASN A 201 0.97 -5.70 5.07
C ASN A 201 0.25 -5.88 3.74
N ILE A 202 -0.74 -6.76 3.73
CA ILE A 202 -1.50 -7.16 2.54
C ILE A 202 -2.99 -7.10 2.82
N ALA A 203 -3.79 -6.82 1.80
CA ALA A 203 -5.24 -6.90 1.88
C ALA A 203 -5.73 -8.29 1.46
N ILE A 204 -6.53 -8.94 2.31
CA ILE A 204 -7.10 -10.28 2.10
C ILE A 204 -8.62 -10.24 2.28
N GLN A 205 -9.38 -11.03 1.52
CA GLN A 205 -10.82 -11.15 1.72
C GLN A 205 -11.14 -11.71 3.11
N GLU A 206 -12.07 -11.06 3.80
CA GLU A 206 -12.43 -11.36 5.19
C GLU A 206 -12.88 -12.81 5.39
N ASN A 207 -13.75 -13.32 4.51
CA ASN A 207 -14.26 -14.70 4.55
C ASN A 207 -13.14 -15.75 4.52
N LEU A 208 -12.04 -15.48 3.81
CA LEU A 208 -10.91 -16.40 3.73
C LEU A 208 -10.01 -16.38 4.97
N VAL A 209 -10.16 -15.36 5.82
CA VAL A 209 -9.43 -15.23 7.10
C VAL A 209 -10.23 -15.85 8.24
N THR A 210 -11.53 -15.60 8.27
CA THR A 210 -12.41 -15.98 9.38
C THR A 210 -13.05 -17.35 9.20
N ASN A 211 -13.34 -17.77 7.96
CA ASN A 211 -14.04 -19.02 7.71
C ASN A 211 -13.69 -19.73 6.39
N ALA A 212 -12.47 -20.22 6.28
CA ALA A 212 -12.01 -21.10 5.20
C ALA A 212 -12.74 -22.45 5.14
N LEU A 213 -13.57 -22.81 6.14
CA LEU A 213 -14.42 -24.00 6.07
C LEU A 213 -15.64 -23.80 5.17
N GLU A 214 -15.98 -22.55 4.82
CA GLU A 214 -17.05 -22.22 3.87
C GLU A 214 -16.59 -22.20 2.42
N VAL A 215 -15.30 -22.40 2.15
CA VAL A 215 -14.76 -22.56 0.80
C VAL A 215 -15.57 -23.66 0.07
N SER A 216 -16.09 -23.33 -1.11
CA SER A 216 -17.10 -24.12 -1.80
C SER A 216 -16.75 -24.48 -3.25
N ASN A 217 -15.69 -23.87 -3.80
CA ASN A 217 -15.26 -24.06 -5.18
C ASN A 217 -13.72 -23.98 -5.31
N ASP A 218 -13.20 -24.38 -6.48
CA ASP A 218 -11.77 -24.45 -6.77
C ASP A 218 -11.09 -23.07 -6.68
N GLU A 219 -11.81 -22.03 -7.09
CA GLU A 219 -11.32 -20.66 -7.09
C GLU A 219 -11.16 -20.13 -5.66
N GLU A 220 -12.18 -20.27 -4.80
CA GLU A 220 -12.12 -19.93 -3.36
C GLU A 220 -11.04 -20.73 -2.63
N LEU A 221 -10.88 -22.01 -2.94
CA LEU A 221 -9.83 -22.84 -2.35
C LEU A 221 -8.44 -22.32 -2.71
N LEU A 222 -8.25 -21.95 -3.98
CA LEU A 222 -7.00 -21.39 -4.45
C LEU A 222 -6.74 -20.01 -3.83
N PHE A 223 -7.75 -19.15 -3.77
CA PHE A 223 -7.70 -17.88 -3.07
C PHE A 223 -7.22 -18.05 -1.63
N PHE A 224 -7.84 -18.96 -0.89
CA PHE A 224 -7.47 -19.26 0.48
C PHE A 224 -6.02 -19.76 0.61
N LEU A 225 -5.59 -20.74 -0.21
CA LEU A 225 -4.24 -21.30 -0.15
C LEU A 225 -3.14 -20.27 -0.45
N VAL A 226 -3.39 -19.39 -1.42
CA VAL A 226 -2.47 -18.29 -1.77
C VAL A 226 -2.34 -17.32 -0.60
N ASN A 227 -3.47 -16.88 -0.04
CA ASN A 227 -3.51 -15.99 1.11
C ASN A 227 -2.85 -16.62 2.34
N TYR A 228 -3.11 -17.90 2.60
CA TYR A 228 -2.47 -18.66 3.68
C TYR A 228 -0.93 -18.70 3.50
N SER A 229 -0.44 -18.92 2.27
CA SER A 229 0.99 -18.92 1.96
C SER A 229 1.66 -17.56 2.14
N MET A 230 0.94 -16.48 1.86
CA MET A 230 1.41 -15.11 2.10
C MET A 230 1.36 -14.74 3.58
N ALA A 231 0.28 -15.06 4.28
CA ALA A 231 0.11 -14.78 5.70
C ALA A 231 1.06 -15.61 6.58
N CYS A 232 1.12 -16.92 6.33
CA CYS A 232 1.77 -17.88 7.22
C CYS A 232 3.11 -18.45 6.70
N GLY A 233 3.51 -18.12 5.46
CA GLY A 233 4.76 -18.63 4.88
C GLY A 233 4.74 -20.14 4.56
N ARG A 234 3.57 -20.79 4.67
CA ARG A 234 3.37 -22.23 4.44
C ARG A 234 2.39 -22.44 3.30
N LYS A 235 2.64 -23.42 2.44
CA LYS A 235 1.81 -23.65 1.24
C LYS A 235 0.42 -24.19 1.55
N VAL A 236 0.28 -24.95 2.65
CA VAL A 236 -0.94 -25.68 2.99
C VAL A 236 -1.18 -25.58 4.50
N PRO A 237 -2.41 -25.27 4.95
CA PRO A 237 -2.75 -25.28 6.36
C PRO A 237 -2.79 -26.70 6.93
N PRO A 238 -2.48 -26.90 8.23
CA PRO A 238 -2.61 -28.19 8.88
C PRO A 238 -4.03 -28.78 8.82
N PHE A 239 -5.06 -27.94 8.74
CA PHE A 239 -6.46 -28.35 8.66
C PHE A 239 -6.97 -28.51 7.22
N PHE A 240 -6.10 -28.49 6.20
CA PHE A 240 -6.49 -28.53 4.79
C PHE A 240 -7.41 -29.72 4.45
N GLU A 241 -7.13 -30.91 4.99
CA GLU A 241 -7.96 -32.10 4.76
C GLU A 241 -9.34 -32.00 5.43
N SER A 242 -9.51 -31.10 6.41
CA SER A 242 -10.76 -30.85 7.13
C SER A 242 -11.66 -29.81 6.45
N ILE A 243 -11.21 -29.18 5.36
CA ILE A 243 -12.04 -28.24 4.59
C ILE A 243 -13.11 -29.06 3.85
N PRO A 244 -14.42 -28.80 4.07
CA PRO A 244 -15.50 -29.63 3.50
C PRO A 244 -15.42 -29.80 1.98
N TYR A 245 -15.04 -28.75 1.26
CA TYR A 245 -14.85 -28.83 -0.19
C TYR A 245 -13.73 -29.80 -0.59
N VAL A 246 -12.58 -29.74 0.10
CA VAL A 246 -11.44 -30.65 -0.14
C VAL A 246 -11.84 -32.10 0.17
N GLU A 247 -12.53 -32.33 1.29
CA GLU A 247 -13.07 -33.63 1.67
C GLU A 247 -13.99 -34.19 0.57
N SER A 248 -14.90 -33.35 0.06
CA SER A 248 -15.85 -33.72 -0.99
C SER A 248 -15.18 -34.06 -2.32
N GLN A 249 -14.13 -33.32 -2.71
CA GLN A 249 -13.41 -33.56 -3.96
C GLN A 249 -12.58 -34.85 -3.88
N ALA A 250 -11.96 -35.12 -2.72
CA ALA A 250 -11.28 -36.38 -2.48
C ALA A 250 -12.24 -37.59 -2.57
N PHE A 251 -13.46 -37.44 -2.03
CA PHE A 251 -14.50 -38.47 -2.17
C PHE A 251 -14.91 -38.67 -3.64
N ARG A 252 -15.24 -37.59 -4.37
CA ARG A 252 -15.62 -37.64 -5.78
C ARG A 252 -14.55 -38.31 -6.65
N PHE A 253 -13.28 -37.96 -6.43
CA PHE A 253 -12.16 -38.57 -7.14
C PHE A 253 -12.03 -40.07 -6.86
N CYS A 254 -12.20 -40.48 -5.60
CA CYS A 254 -12.18 -41.89 -5.21
C CYS A 254 -13.27 -42.67 -5.97
N VAL A 255 -14.51 -42.17 -5.98
CA VAL A 255 -15.64 -42.81 -6.66
C VAL A 255 -15.38 -42.91 -8.17
N TRP A 256 -14.95 -41.81 -8.79
CA TRP A 256 -14.64 -41.78 -10.22
C TRP A 256 -13.54 -42.80 -10.59
N LYS A 257 -12.47 -42.87 -9.80
CA LYS A 257 -11.36 -43.81 -10.02
C LYS A 257 -11.81 -45.28 -9.93
N LEU A 258 -12.66 -45.61 -8.96
CA LEU A 258 -13.15 -46.98 -8.81
C LEU A 258 -14.20 -47.34 -9.89
N LYS A 259 -15.05 -46.40 -10.29
CA LYS A 259 -16.00 -46.59 -11.41
C LYS A 259 -15.27 -46.81 -12.74
N THR A 260 -14.17 -46.10 -13.01
CA THR A 260 -13.35 -46.33 -14.21
C THR A 260 -12.63 -47.68 -14.20
N MET A 261 -12.48 -48.30 -13.03
CA MET A 261 -12.00 -49.68 -12.85
C MET A 261 -13.12 -50.72 -12.84
N ASN A 262 -14.37 -50.35 -13.19
CA ASN A 262 -15.56 -51.19 -13.15
C ASN A 262 -15.90 -51.79 -11.77
N ASP A 263 -15.55 -51.10 -10.68
CA ASP A 263 -15.91 -51.53 -9.33
C ASP A 263 -17.34 -51.09 -8.98
N SER A 264 -18.26 -52.06 -8.90
CA SER A 264 -19.68 -51.82 -8.57
C SER A 264 -19.90 -51.33 -7.14
N GLN A 265 -18.89 -51.45 -6.25
CA GLN A 265 -18.94 -51.01 -4.86
C GLN A 265 -18.16 -49.70 -4.62
N ALA A 266 -17.83 -48.96 -5.68
CA ALA A 266 -17.03 -47.73 -5.63
C ALA A 266 -17.48 -46.74 -4.53
N GLU A 267 -18.78 -46.43 -4.47
CA GLU A 267 -19.34 -45.47 -3.52
C GLU A 267 -19.20 -45.95 -2.07
N SER A 268 -19.53 -47.23 -1.80
CA SER A 268 -19.41 -47.83 -0.46
C SER A 268 -17.96 -47.87 0.03
N LYS A 269 -17.03 -48.35 -0.81
CA LYS A 269 -15.60 -48.43 -0.47
C LYS A 269 -14.98 -47.06 -0.19
N CYS A 270 -15.34 -46.05 -0.98
CA CYS A 270 -14.88 -44.68 -0.75
C CYS A 270 -15.47 -44.08 0.53
N TYR A 271 -16.71 -44.42 0.87
CA TYR A 271 -17.38 -43.94 2.07
C TYR A 271 -16.77 -44.55 3.35
N GLU A 272 -16.49 -45.86 3.36
CA GLU A 272 -15.80 -46.53 4.49
C GLU A 272 -14.38 -45.98 4.71
N LYS A 273 -13.65 -45.73 3.62
CA LYS A 273 -12.32 -45.13 3.67
C LYS A 273 -12.33 -43.68 4.17
N HIS A 274 -13.40 -42.94 3.92
CA HIS A 274 -13.58 -41.59 4.45
C HIS A 274 -13.94 -41.60 5.93
N LYS A 275 -14.80 -42.54 6.37
CA LYS A 275 -15.15 -42.71 7.78
C LYS A 275 -13.98 -43.09 8.68
N THR A 276 -13.02 -43.84 8.17
CA THR A 276 -11.84 -44.30 8.93
C THR A 276 -10.74 -43.23 9.09
N LYS A 277 -10.87 -42.07 8.43
CA LYS A 277 -9.95 -40.94 8.54
C LYS A 277 -10.40 -39.82 9.50
N LYS A 278 -11.65 -39.83 9.95
CA LYS A 278 -12.19 -38.93 10.97
C LYS A 278 -11.92 -39.47 12.36
#